data_AF-A0A1F2T4Q6-F1
#
_entry.id   AF-A0A1F2T4Q6-F1
#
_cell.length_a   1.000
_cell.length_b   1.000
_cell.length_c   1.000
_cell.angle_alpha   90.00
_cell.angle_beta   90.00
_cell.angle_gamma   90.00
#
_symmetry.space_group_name_H-M   'P 1'
#
loop_
_entity.id
_entity.type
_entity.pdbx_description
1 polymer ?
#
loop_
_entity_poly.entity_id
_entity_poly.type
_entity_poly.pdbx_seq_one_letter_code
_entity_poly.pdbx_strand_id
1 'polypeptide(L)'
;MTLVEFSDFQCPFCGRHFTQTLPQIVQEYIDTGKLKYVFRHFPLESIHPVAFKASEASECANEQNKFWPMHDRLFANPKLLAPEHLPVHAAALGANASAFEQCLAAGKHAAKIRKDMSEGQSLGVSGTPAFMLGRTIPGSQQLKVEIFTGGAKAYAAFKQDFDRLLGQATQ
;
A
#
# COMPACT_ATOMS: atom_id res chain seq x y z
N MET A 1 7.48 9.54 -12.42
CA MET A 1 6.05 9.50 -12.07
C MET A 1 5.89 8.77 -10.75
N THR A 2 4.86 9.05 -9.96
CA THR A 2 4.59 8.35 -8.69
C THR A 2 3.12 7.94 -8.61
N LEU A 3 2.87 6.67 -8.34
CA LEU A 3 1.57 6.11 -7.98
C LEU A 3 1.54 5.90 -6.47
N VAL A 4 0.64 6.60 -5.79
CA VAL A 4 0.32 6.38 -4.37
C VAL A 4 -0.95 5.56 -4.30
N GLU A 5 -0.90 4.42 -3.61
CA GLU A 5 -2.07 3.61 -3.29
C GLU A 5 -2.41 3.74 -1.80
N PHE A 6 -3.65 4.14 -1.51
CA PHE A 6 -4.28 3.98 -0.20
C PHE A 6 -5.01 2.65 -0.17
N SER A 7 -4.56 1.74 0.70
CA SER A 7 -5.00 0.35 0.69
C SER A 7 -5.29 -0.18 2.08
N ASP A 8 -5.98 -1.32 2.09
CA ASP A 8 -6.43 -2.04 3.28
C ASP A 8 -6.21 -3.54 3.05
N PHE A 9 -5.42 -4.18 3.93
CA PHE A 9 -5.07 -5.60 3.80
C PHE A 9 -6.27 -6.56 3.90
N GLN A 10 -7.37 -6.18 4.56
CA GLN A 10 -8.58 -6.99 4.67
C GLN A 10 -9.60 -6.67 3.55
N CYS A 11 -9.39 -5.62 2.77
CA CYS A 11 -10.31 -5.25 1.70
C CYS A 11 -10.20 -6.23 0.51
N PRO A 12 -11.31 -6.89 0.08
CA PRO A 12 -11.29 -7.81 -1.04
C PRO A 12 -10.96 -7.14 -2.37
N PHE A 13 -11.30 -5.86 -2.54
CA PHE A 13 -10.94 -5.11 -3.74
C PHE A 13 -9.45 -4.75 -3.77
N CYS A 14 -8.84 -4.44 -2.63
CA CYS A 14 -7.39 -4.26 -2.54
C CYS A 14 -6.67 -5.57 -2.89
N GLY A 15 -7.12 -6.70 -2.33
CA GLY A 15 -6.60 -8.02 -2.72
C GLY A 15 -6.78 -8.34 -4.21
N ARG A 16 -7.89 -7.93 -4.82
CA ARG A 16 -8.07 -8.03 -6.28
C ARG A 16 -7.07 -7.18 -7.05
N HIS A 17 -6.83 -5.94 -6.63
CA HIS A 17 -5.82 -5.09 -7.26
C HIS A 17 -4.43 -5.73 -7.17
N PHE A 18 -4.04 -6.19 -5.98
CA PHE A 18 -2.78 -6.90 -5.72
C PHE A 18 -2.60 -8.12 -6.63
N THR A 19 -3.64 -8.94 -6.80
CA THR A 19 -3.54 -10.19 -7.59
C THR A 19 -3.67 -10.01 -9.09
N GLN A 20 -4.50 -9.05 -9.55
CA GLN A 20 -4.89 -8.96 -10.97
C GLN A 20 -4.31 -7.77 -11.72
N THR A 21 -3.94 -6.69 -11.02
CA THR A 21 -3.55 -5.44 -11.67
C THR A 21 -2.11 -5.04 -11.34
N LEU A 22 -1.74 -5.07 -10.05
CA LEU A 22 -0.41 -4.65 -9.59
C LEU A 22 0.75 -5.40 -10.27
N PRO A 23 0.70 -6.72 -10.54
CA PRO A 23 1.84 -7.43 -11.13
C PRO A 23 2.23 -6.88 -12.52
N GLN A 24 1.24 -6.50 -13.33
CA GLN A 24 1.47 -5.91 -14.65
C GLN A 24 2.04 -4.49 -14.52
N ILE A 25 1.55 -3.70 -13.55
CA ILE A 25 2.09 -2.36 -13.25
C ILE A 25 3.56 -2.47 -12.82
N VAL A 26 3.88 -3.45 -11.95
CA VAL A 26 5.25 -3.71 -11.48
C VAL A 26 6.16 -3.99 -12.67
N GLN A 27 5.81 -4.99 -13.48
CA GLN A 27 6.64 -5.45 -14.60
C GLN A 27 6.86 -4.36 -15.65
N GLU A 28 5.81 -3.61 -16.04
CA GLU A 28 5.91 -2.68 -17.17
C GLU A 28 6.42 -1.28 -16.79
N TYR A 29 6.20 -0.84 -15.54
CA TYR A 29 6.45 0.54 -15.13
C TYR A 29 7.36 0.70 -13.91
N ILE A 30 7.26 -0.17 -12.90
CA ILE A 30 8.07 -0.03 -11.67
C ILE A 30 9.46 -0.59 -11.90
N ASP A 31 9.57 -1.83 -12.40
CA ASP A 31 10.85 -2.50 -12.67
C ASP A 31 11.65 -1.78 -13.77
N THR A 32 10.96 -1.09 -14.68
CA THR A 32 11.58 -0.27 -15.73
C THR A 32 11.97 1.14 -15.26
N GLY A 33 11.69 1.49 -14.00
CA GLY A 33 12.02 2.79 -13.41
C GLY A 33 11.14 3.96 -13.86
N LYS A 34 10.09 3.73 -14.66
CA LYS A 34 9.17 4.77 -15.15
C LYS A 34 8.24 5.29 -14.06
N LEU A 35 7.90 4.43 -13.09
CA LEU A 35 6.93 4.70 -12.04
C LEU A 35 7.50 4.33 -10.66
N LYS A 36 7.41 5.26 -9.71
CA LYS A 36 7.59 4.98 -8.29
C LYS A 36 6.25 4.55 -7.70
N TYR A 37 6.25 3.53 -6.87
CA TYR A 37 5.06 3.06 -6.18
C TYR A 37 5.18 3.29 -4.68
N VAL A 38 4.13 3.85 -4.09
CA VAL A 38 4.06 4.22 -2.68
C VAL A 38 2.78 3.63 -2.11
N PHE A 39 2.92 2.83 -1.06
CA PHE A 39 1.79 2.29 -0.31
C PHE A 39 1.48 3.18 0.90
N ARG A 40 0.19 3.46 1.13
CA ARG A 40 -0.35 4.20 2.27
C ARG A 40 -1.44 3.38 2.95
N HIS A 41 -1.34 3.27 4.27
CA HIS A 41 -2.33 2.54 5.05
C HIS A 41 -3.65 3.33 5.12
N PHE A 42 -4.74 2.66 4.79
CA PHE A 42 -6.09 3.19 4.95
C PHE A 42 -7.06 2.09 5.43
N PRO A 43 -6.81 1.48 6.61
CA PRO A 43 -7.68 0.44 7.15
C PRO A 43 -9.08 1.01 7.44
N LEU A 44 -10.11 0.37 6.88
CA LEU A 44 -11.52 0.74 7.08
C LEU A 44 -12.05 0.09 8.36
N GLU A 45 -11.58 0.57 9.52
CA GLU A 45 -11.78 -0.05 10.85
C GLU A 45 -13.24 -0.40 11.20
N SER A 46 -14.22 0.32 10.65
CA SER A 46 -15.66 0.06 10.90
C SER A 46 -16.16 -1.25 10.28
N ILE A 47 -15.52 -1.73 9.22
CA ILE A 47 -15.94 -2.94 8.48
C ILE A 47 -14.82 -3.98 8.36
N HIS A 48 -13.57 -3.58 8.61
CA HIS A 48 -12.37 -4.41 8.52
C HIS A 48 -11.61 -4.38 9.86
N PRO A 49 -12.09 -5.11 10.89
CA PRO A 49 -11.61 -4.97 12.26
C PRO A 49 -10.15 -5.41 12.48
N VAL A 50 -9.57 -6.22 11.57
CA VAL A 50 -8.17 -6.67 11.71
C VAL A 50 -7.21 -5.91 10.79
N ALA A 51 -7.72 -5.07 9.89
CA ALA A 51 -6.89 -4.34 8.91
C ALA A 51 -5.87 -3.42 9.58
N PHE A 52 -6.26 -2.70 10.64
CA PHE A 52 -5.34 -1.81 11.35
C PHE A 52 -4.14 -2.58 11.91
N LYS A 53 -4.39 -3.77 12.47
CA LYS A 53 -3.31 -4.59 13.03
C LYS A 53 -2.44 -5.23 11.95
N ALA A 54 -3.02 -5.62 10.82
CA ALA A 54 -2.27 -6.06 9.65
C ALA A 54 -1.38 -4.94 9.09
N SER A 55 -1.87 -3.69 9.07
CA SER A 55 -1.06 -2.52 8.73
C SER A 55 0.12 -2.34 9.68
N GLU A 56 -0.09 -2.45 11.00
CA GLU A 56 1.01 -2.42 11.97
C GLU A 56 2.04 -3.53 11.74
N ALA A 57 1.59 -4.75 11.43
CA ALA A 57 2.50 -5.85 11.10
C ALA A 57 3.38 -5.55 9.89
N SER A 58 2.84 -4.92 8.84
CA SER A 58 3.64 -4.53 7.67
C SER A 58 4.75 -3.53 8.03
N GLU A 59 4.47 -2.59 8.94
CA GLU A 59 5.46 -1.59 9.41
C GLU A 59 6.46 -2.20 10.40
N CYS A 60 6.02 -3.11 11.28
CA CYS A 60 6.94 -3.84 12.15
C CYS A 60 7.91 -4.73 11.35
N ALA A 61 7.46 -5.30 10.22
CA ALA A 61 8.34 -5.97 9.28
C ALA A 61 9.27 -4.98 8.54
N ASN A 62 8.80 -3.75 8.29
CA ASN A 62 9.59 -2.69 7.66
C ASN A 62 10.79 -2.27 8.52
N GLU A 63 10.70 -2.29 9.85
CA GLU A 63 11.87 -2.08 10.73
C GLU A 63 13.01 -3.07 10.48
N GLN A 64 12.70 -4.19 9.81
CA GLN A 64 13.64 -5.24 9.42
C GLN A 64 13.82 -5.34 7.89
N ASN A 65 13.49 -4.27 7.16
CA ASN A 65 13.54 -4.14 5.69
C ASN A 65 12.66 -5.14 4.93
N LYS A 66 11.55 -5.58 5.54
CA LYS A 66 10.65 -6.61 4.99
C LYS A 66 9.24 -6.10 4.71
N PHE A 67 9.08 -4.80 4.44
CA PHE A 67 7.77 -4.23 4.12
C PHE A 67 7.11 -4.91 2.93
N TRP A 68 7.75 -4.91 1.75
CA TRP A 68 7.16 -5.50 0.54
C TRP A 68 6.91 -7.02 0.65
N PRO A 69 7.86 -7.83 1.18
CA PRO A 69 7.57 -9.24 1.44
C PRO A 69 6.40 -9.46 2.40
N MET A 70 6.25 -8.63 3.44
CA MET A 70 5.11 -8.71 4.36
C MET A 70 3.81 -8.27 3.70
N HIS A 71 3.83 -7.17 2.95
CA HIS A 71 2.70 -6.69 2.15
C HIS A 71 2.15 -7.80 1.26
N ASP A 72 3.02 -8.47 0.50
CA ASP A 72 2.62 -9.54 -0.41
C ASP A 72 2.06 -10.74 0.34
N ARG A 73 2.69 -11.11 1.47
CA ARG A 73 2.20 -12.21 2.31
C ARG A 73 0.83 -11.93 2.90
N LEU A 74 0.57 -10.73 3.40
CA LEU A 74 -0.72 -10.38 3.99
C LEU A 74 -1.81 -10.44 2.93
N PHE A 75 -1.60 -9.86 1.74
CA PHE A 75 -2.58 -9.93 0.66
C PHE A 75 -2.76 -11.34 0.10
N ALA A 76 -1.71 -12.16 0.05
CA ALA A 76 -1.80 -13.55 -0.38
C ALA A 76 -2.53 -14.45 0.62
N ASN A 77 -2.67 -14.03 1.88
CA ASN A 77 -3.25 -14.83 2.97
C ASN A 77 -4.37 -14.07 3.71
N PRO A 78 -5.46 -13.66 3.03
CA PRO A 78 -6.49 -12.80 3.63
C PRO A 78 -7.25 -13.46 4.79
N LYS A 79 -7.17 -14.80 4.92
CA LYS A 79 -7.75 -15.57 6.04
C LYS A 79 -6.87 -15.57 7.30
N LEU A 80 -5.60 -15.15 7.20
CA LEU A 80 -4.62 -15.17 8.28
C LEU A 80 -4.17 -13.76 8.66
N LEU A 81 -5.13 -12.84 8.78
CA LEU A 81 -4.87 -11.43 9.12
C LEU A 81 -5.20 -11.11 10.59
N ALA A 82 -5.83 -12.02 11.33
CA ALA A 82 -6.11 -11.82 12.74
C ALA A 82 -4.80 -11.69 13.54
N PRO A 83 -4.76 -10.86 14.61
CA PRO A 83 -3.52 -10.50 15.31
C PRO A 83 -2.64 -11.70 15.71
N GLU A 84 -3.25 -12.79 16.14
CA GLU A 84 -2.60 -14.04 16.55
C GLU A 84 -1.86 -14.76 15.40
N HIS A 85 -2.22 -14.50 14.14
CA HIS A 85 -1.60 -15.11 12.97
C HIS A 85 -0.47 -14.25 12.38
N LEU A 86 -0.40 -12.96 12.73
CA LEU A 86 0.59 -12.02 12.15
C LEU A 86 2.05 -12.44 12.40
N PRO A 87 2.43 -13.00 13.58
CA PRO A 87 3.78 -13.52 13.79
C PRO A 87 4.19 -14.64 12.83
N VAL A 88 3.24 -15.44 12.33
CA VAL A 88 3.52 -16.52 11.37
C VAL A 88 4.05 -15.96 10.05
N HIS A 89 3.52 -14.82 9.59
CA HIS A 89 4.04 -14.16 8.38
C HIS A 89 5.44 -13.62 8.59
N ALA A 90 5.71 -13.01 9.75
CA ALA A 90 7.03 -12.49 10.07
C ALA A 90 8.08 -13.62 10.13
N ALA A 91 7.74 -14.73 10.78
CA ALA A 91 8.59 -15.91 10.86
C ALA A 91 8.89 -16.49 9.46
N ALA A 92 7.88 -16.60 8.59
CA ALA A 92 8.05 -17.08 7.23
C ALA A 92 8.97 -16.19 6.36
N LEU A 93 9.17 -14.94 6.74
CA LEU A 93 10.08 -14.00 6.08
C LEU A 93 11.48 -13.95 6.72
N GLY A 94 11.75 -14.80 7.73
CA GLY A 94 12.99 -14.76 8.49
C GLY A 94 13.17 -13.45 9.27
N ALA A 95 12.07 -12.81 9.69
CA ALA A 95 12.14 -11.69 10.62
C ALA A 95 12.50 -12.19 12.03
N ASN A 96 13.19 -11.36 12.80
CA ASN A 96 13.36 -11.59 14.24
C ASN A 96 11.98 -11.53 14.90
N ALA A 97 11.51 -12.69 15.37
CA ALA A 97 10.18 -12.85 15.96
C ALA A 97 9.99 -11.98 17.21
N SER A 98 10.97 -11.96 18.12
CA SER A 98 10.86 -11.19 19.36
C SER A 98 10.76 -9.68 19.09
N ALA A 99 11.60 -9.14 18.20
CA ALA A 99 11.54 -7.72 17.83
C ALA A 99 10.21 -7.38 17.14
N PHE A 100 9.73 -8.26 16.26
CA PHE A 100 8.45 -8.09 15.58
C PHE A 100 7.27 -8.10 16.56
N GLU A 101 7.21 -9.08 17.46
CA GLU A 101 6.15 -9.21 18.46
C GLU A 101 6.14 -8.02 19.43
N GLN A 102 7.30 -7.55 19.88
CA GLN A 102 7.41 -6.36 20.71
C GLN A 102 6.89 -5.11 19.99
N CYS A 103 7.30 -4.92 18.72
CA CYS A 103 6.80 -3.81 17.90
C CYS A 103 5.27 -3.86 17.75
N LEU A 104 4.75 -5.03 17.43
CA LEU A 104 3.32 -5.23 17.18
C LEU A 104 2.52 -5.08 18.47
N ALA A 105 2.96 -5.66 19.58
CA ALA A 105 2.29 -5.55 20.89
C ALA A 105 2.27 -4.11 21.40
N ALA A 106 3.35 -3.35 21.20
CA ALA A 106 3.46 -1.95 21.60
C ALA A 106 2.60 -0.99 20.75
N GLY A 107 2.05 -1.46 19.63
CA GLY A 107 1.33 -0.60 18.68
C GLY A 107 2.23 0.49 18.09
N LYS A 108 3.52 0.17 17.88
CA LYS A 108 4.59 1.16 17.63
C LYS A 108 4.31 2.05 16.41
N HIS A 109 3.60 1.53 15.42
CA HIS A 109 3.31 2.23 14.17
C HIS A 109 1.86 2.76 14.08
N ALA A 110 1.06 2.65 15.14
CA ALA A 110 -0.30 3.16 15.17
C ALA A 110 -0.38 4.64 14.76
N ALA A 111 0.52 5.49 15.26
CA ALA A 111 0.55 6.91 14.92
C ALA A 111 0.82 7.15 13.42
N LYS A 112 1.70 6.36 12.80
CA LYS A 112 1.97 6.42 11.36
C LYS A 112 0.73 6.06 10.56
N ILE A 113 0.06 4.97 10.93
CA ILE A 113 -1.15 4.49 10.22
C ILE A 113 -2.27 5.52 10.33
N ARG A 114 -2.50 6.07 11.53
CA ARG A 114 -3.47 7.17 11.74
C ARG A 114 -3.14 8.40 10.90
N LYS A 115 -1.86 8.74 10.76
CA LYS A 115 -1.40 9.83 9.90
C LYS A 115 -1.69 9.54 8.42
N ASP A 116 -1.34 8.35 7.92
CA ASP A 116 -1.64 7.95 6.53
C ASP A 116 -3.18 7.99 6.28
N MET A 117 -4.01 7.55 7.24
CA MET A 117 -5.47 7.65 7.17
C MET A 117 -5.97 9.10 7.12
N SER A 118 -5.49 9.95 8.03
CA SER A 118 -5.91 11.36 8.10
C SER A 118 -5.49 12.12 6.83
N GLU A 119 -4.29 11.86 6.31
CA GLU A 119 -3.82 12.42 5.04
C GLU A 119 -4.72 11.96 3.89
N GLY A 120 -5.03 10.67 3.79
CA GLY A 120 -5.96 10.15 2.79
C GLY A 120 -7.33 10.82 2.86
N GLN A 121 -7.90 10.95 4.05
CA GLN A 121 -9.19 11.62 4.26
C GLN A 121 -9.14 13.09 3.82
N SER A 122 -8.08 13.82 4.17
CA SER A 122 -7.90 15.22 3.76
C SER A 122 -7.78 15.40 2.24
N LEU A 123 -7.34 14.36 1.55
CA LEU A 123 -7.21 14.31 0.10
C LEU A 123 -8.45 13.72 -0.59
N GLY A 124 -9.53 13.45 0.16
CA GLY A 124 -10.80 12.96 -0.38
C GLY A 124 -10.90 11.44 -0.52
N VAL A 125 -9.98 10.66 0.04
CA VAL A 125 -10.10 9.20 0.11
C VAL A 125 -11.23 8.82 1.06
N SER A 126 -12.23 8.13 0.52
CA SER A 126 -13.41 7.64 1.27
C SER A 126 -13.57 6.11 1.26
N GLY A 127 -12.66 5.39 0.60
CA GLY A 127 -12.68 3.94 0.48
C GLY A 127 -11.41 3.41 -0.18
N THR A 128 -11.27 2.08 -0.22
CA THR A 128 -10.07 1.39 -0.72
C THR A 128 -10.38 0.35 -1.81
N PRO A 129 -9.45 0.09 -2.75
CA PRO A 129 -8.21 0.86 -2.93
C PRO A 129 -8.51 2.24 -3.55
N ALA A 130 -7.68 3.23 -3.24
CA ALA A 130 -7.70 4.53 -3.89
C ALA A 130 -6.30 4.90 -4.36
N PHE A 131 -6.21 5.58 -5.49
CA PHE A 131 -4.97 5.82 -6.20
C PHE A 131 -4.80 7.30 -6.53
N MET A 132 -3.61 7.81 -6.30
CA MET A 132 -3.18 9.12 -6.76
C MET A 132 -1.98 8.95 -7.67
N LEU A 133 -2.09 9.47 -8.89
CA LEU A 133 -1.00 9.49 -9.85
C LEU A 133 -0.55 10.93 -10.05
N GLY A 134 0.76 11.15 -10.01
CA GLY A 134 1.30 12.49 -10.19
C GLY A 134 2.82 12.53 -10.23
N ARG A 135 3.36 13.75 -10.18
CA ARG A 135 4.80 14.00 -10.18
C ARG A 135 5.24 14.57 -8.83
N THR A 136 6.28 13.99 -8.25
CA THR A 136 6.90 14.55 -7.04
C THR A 136 7.44 15.93 -7.36
N ILE A 137 7.08 16.92 -6.55
CA ILE A 137 7.55 18.30 -6.72
C ILE A 137 9.06 18.32 -6.36
N PRO A 138 9.94 18.78 -7.27
CA PRO A 138 11.38 18.82 -7.03
C PRO A 138 11.73 19.49 -5.71
N GLY A 139 12.65 18.89 -4.94
CA GLY A 139 13.07 19.41 -3.63
C GLY A 139 12.06 19.25 -2.50
N SER A 140 10.94 18.53 -2.71
CA SER A 140 9.93 18.29 -1.68
C SER A 140 9.50 16.82 -1.62
N GLN A 141 8.78 16.47 -0.55
CA GLN A 141 8.09 15.18 -0.41
C GLN A 141 6.65 15.22 -0.92
N GLN A 142 6.23 16.33 -1.55
CA GLN A 142 4.85 16.52 -2.00
C GLN A 142 4.65 15.96 -3.41
N LEU A 143 3.46 15.39 -3.63
CA LEU A 143 3.01 14.92 -4.94
C LEU A 143 2.09 15.97 -5.55
N LYS A 144 2.44 16.48 -6.73
CA LYS A 144 1.47 17.18 -7.58
C LYS A 144 0.55 16.13 -8.19
N VAL A 145 -0.61 15.93 -7.59
CA VAL A 145 -1.61 14.95 -8.05
C VAL A 145 -2.20 15.43 -9.38
N GLU A 146 -2.18 14.56 -10.37
CA GLU A 146 -2.74 14.79 -11.71
C GLU A 146 -3.98 13.93 -11.96
N ILE A 147 -4.06 12.78 -11.28
CA ILE A 147 -5.22 11.89 -11.32
C ILE A 147 -5.47 11.37 -9.93
N PHE A 148 -6.74 11.41 -9.53
CA PHE A 148 -7.25 10.69 -8.37
C PHE A 148 -8.30 9.69 -8.85
N THR A 149 -8.19 8.43 -8.43
CA THR A 149 -9.17 7.41 -8.80
C THR A 149 -9.36 6.36 -7.73
N GLY A 150 -10.62 6.00 -7.46
CA GLY A 150 -10.99 4.97 -6.49
C GLY A 150 -11.37 3.64 -7.15
N GLY A 151 -11.30 2.58 -6.36
CA GLY A 151 -11.71 1.22 -6.71
C GLY A 151 -10.64 0.43 -7.45
N ALA A 152 -10.74 -0.90 -7.36
CA ALA A 152 -9.83 -1.80 -8.04
C ALA A 152 -10.13 -1.88 -9.53
N LYS A 153 -9.52 -0.97 -10.30
CA LYS A 153 -9.60 -0.89 -11.76
C LYS A 153 -8.71 -1.93 -12.44
N ALA A 154 -9.09 -2.28 -13.67
CA ALA A 154 -8.28 -3.14 -14.53
C ALA A 154 -6.99 -2.43 -14.96
N TYR A 155 -5.94 -3.21 -15.23
CA TYR A 155 -4.65 -2.73 -15.70
C TYR A 155 -4.73 -1.77 -16.89
N ALA A 156 -5.60 -2.05 -17.87
CA ALA A 156 -5.75 -1.21 -19.06
C ALA A 156 -6.08 0.26 -18.73
N ALA A 157 -6.87 0.52 -17.68
CA ALA A 157 -7.20 1.88 -17.26
C ALA A 157 -5.96 2.60 -16.70
N PHE A 158 -5.17 1.92 -15.86
CA PHE A 158 -3.91 2.46 -15.34
C PHE A 158 -2.90 2.72 -16.45
N LYS A 159 -2.76 1.78 -17.39
CA LYS A 159 -1.87 1.91 -18.54
C LYS A 159 -2.18 3.16 -19.36
N GLN A 160 -3.46 3.40 -19.67
CA GLN A 160 -3.89 4.60 -20.39
C GLN A 160 -3.46 5.89 -19.68
N ASP A 161 -3.65 5.92 -18.35
CA ASP A 161 -3.27 7.08 -17.53
C ASP A 161 -1.76 7.27 -17.44
N PHE A 162 -0.99 6.19 -17.25
CA PHE A 162 0.47 6.23 -17.20
C PHE A 162 1.06 6.71 -18.53
N ASP A 163 0.63 6.14 -19.66
CA ASP A 163 1.14 6.47 -20.98
C ASP A 163 0.84 7.92 -21.33
N ARG A 164 -0.37 8.40 -21.00
CA ARG A 164 -0.74 9.81 -21.19
C ARG A 164 0.17 10.75 -20.42
N LEU A 165 0.41 10.49 -19.14
CA LEU A 165 1.23 11.39 -18.31
C LEU A 165 2.74 11.26 -18.58
N LEU A 166 3.22 10.09 -18.99
CA LEU A 166 4.62 9.91 -19.38
C LEU A 166 4.91 10.55 -20.74
N GLY A 167 3.99 10.44 -21.71
CA GLY A 167 4.14 11.06 -23.03
C GLY A 167 4.20 12.59 -22.99
N GLN A 168 3.47 13.21 -22.05
CA GLN A 168 3.51 14.66 -21.81
C GLN A 168 4.84 15.19 -21.28
N ALA A 169 5.76 14.33 -20.80
CA ALA A 169 7.07 14.77 -20.29
C ALA A 169 8.10 15.03 -21.41
N THR A 170 7.71 14.89 -22.69
CA THR A 170 8.58 15.03 -23.86
C THR A 170 8.37 16.35 -24.62
N GLN A 171 7.62 17.30 -24.04
CA GLN A 171 7.42 18.66 -24.56
C GLN A 171 7.83 19.66 -23.48
#